data_AF-A0AAW8R0D0-F1
#
_entry.id   AF-A0AAW8R0D0-F1
#
_cell.length_a   1.000
_cell.length_b   1.000
_cell.length_c   1.000
_cell.angle_alpha   90.00
_cell.angle_beta   90.00
_cell.angle_gamma   90.00
#
_symmetry.space_group_name_H-M   'P 1'
#
loop_
_entity.id
_entity.type
_entity.pdbx_description
1 polymer ?
#
loop_
_entity_poly.entity_id
_entity_poly.type
_entity_poly.pdbx_seq_one_letter_code
_entity_poly.pdbx_strand_id
1 'polypeptide(L)'
;MKGISIGILTLAMLASPAFSDDGEVSLNFSIDDNERIWQVNASMRIQMTPVQFVTLLDRGPENCEWLFNCKEVILLNPPTDNVRVIATRLDSPWPFSDRIMYTKSTISYNSDQSHVLITITPIPADEIKALPNDAVMITNPSGQWQLSKSDEDYLLSYRGRADIDPSIPKFLLKRQVEKSTKATFENIRKLHE
;
A
#
# COMPACT_ATOMS: atom_id res chain seq x y z
N MET A 1 31.10 23.75 40.83
CA MET A 1 31.24 22.96 39.58
C MET A 1 30.02 22.08 39.43
N LYS A 2 29.23 22.36 38.40
CA LYS A 2 28.13 21.64 37.73
C LYS A 2 27.20 20.71 38.53
N GLY A 3 25.96 21.17 38.69
CA GLY A 3 24.79 20.39 39.08
C GLY A 3 24.28 19.47 37.96
N ILE A 4 23.69 18.35 38.35
CA ILE A 4 23.10 17.34 37.47
C ILE A 4 21.65 17.74 37.23
N SER A 5 21.36 18.14 36.00
CA SER A 5 19.99 18.40 35.53
C SER A 5 19.38 17.08 35.08
N ILE A 6 18.36 16.60 35.78
CA ILE A 6 17.56 15.44 35.38
C ILE A 6 16.55 15.95 34.35
N GLY A 7 16.86 15.74 33.07
CA GLY A 7 15.94 16.01 31.97
C GLY A 7 14.80 15.00 31.99
N ILE A 8 13.60 15.48 32.31
CA ILE A 8 12.35 14.74 32.10
C ILE A 8 12.17 14.60 30.59
N LEU A 9 12.34 13.37 30.08
CA LEU A 9 12.04 13.03 28.69
C LEU A 9 10.52 12.95 28.57
N THR A 10 9.88 14.04 28.14
CA THR A 10 8.46 14.05 27.84
C THR A 10 8.23 13.21 26.58
N LEU A 11 7.75 11.99 26.76
CA LEU A 11 7.30 11.12 25.69
C LEU A 11 6.03 11.74 25.08
N ALA A 12 6.19 12.49 24.00
CA ALA A 12 5.07 12.99 23.23
C ALA A 12 4.38 11.78 22.58
N MET A 13 3.29 11.30 23.19
CA MET A 13 2.35 10.41 22.52
C MET A 13 1.79 11.17 21.32
N LEU A 14 2.23 10.78 20.12
CA LEU A 14 1.54 11.15 18.90
C LEU A 14 0.15 10.54 18.99
N ALA A 15 -0.85 11.36 19.29
CA ALA A 15 -2.25 10.97 19.24
C ALA A 15 -2.53 10.45 17.82
N SER A 16 -2.76 9.15 17.71
CA SER A 16 -3.32 8.58 16.49
C SER A 16 -4.73 9.17 16.32
N PRO A 17 -5.14 9.56 15.11
CA PRO A 17 -6.48 10.07 14.90
C PRO A 17 -7.50 9.04 15.39
N ALA A 18 -8.50 9.50 16.15
CA ALA A 18 -9.61 8.68 16.59
C ALA A 18 -10.37 8.18 15.35
N PHE A 19 -10.38 6.86 15.15
CA PHE A 19 -11.15 6.19 14.10
C PHE A 19 -12.63 6.10 14.53
N SER A 20 -13.57 6.43 13.64
CA SER A 20 -14.99 6.12 13.84
C SER A 20 -15.22 4.61 13.67
N ASP A 21 -16.12 4.06 14.47
CA ASP A 21 -16.29 2.62 14.75
C ASP A 21 -17.13 1.87 13.70
N ASP A 22 -17.49 2.51 12.59
CA ASP A 22 -18.53 2.02 11.67
C ASP A 22 -18.00 1.07 10.56
N GLY A 23 -16.77 0.57 10.68
CA GLY A 23 -16.14 -0.27 9.64
C GLY A 23 -15.86 0.47 8.31
N GLU A 24 -15.95 1.80 8.31
CA GLU A 24 -15.69 2.63 7.14
C GLU A 24 -14.18 2.73 6.85
N VAL A 25 -13.81 2.80 5.56
CA VAL A 25 -12.43 3.06 5.15
C VAL A 25 -12.07 4.51 5.53
N SER A 26 -11.22 4.66 6.54
CA SER A 26 -10.65 5.96 6.88
C SER A 26 -9.49 6.28 5.94
N LEU A 27 -9.53 7.45 5.33
CA LEU A 27 -8.68 7.76 4.20
C LEU A 27 -8.18 9.19 4.26
N ASN A 28 -6.86 9.34 4.33
CA ASN A 28 -6.15 10.61 4.40
C ASN A 28 -5.19 10.74 3.21
N PHE A 29 -5.32 11.82 2.46
CA PHE A 29 -4.50 12.10 1.28
C PHE A 29 -3.66 13.35 1.45
N SER A 30 -2.43 13.29 0.97
CA SER A 30 -1.54 14.45 0.87
C SER A 30 -0.77 14.42 -0.45
N ILE A 31 -0.56 15.61 -1.01
CA ILE A 31 0.22 15.82 -2.23
C ILE A 31 1.39 16.70 -1.84
N ASP A 32 2.61 16.26 -2.16
CA ASP A 32 3.76 17.15 -2.11
C ASP A 32 3.98 17.75 -3.50
N ASP A 33 3.62 19.03 -3.62
CA ASP A 33 3.72 19.79 -4.86
C ASP A 33 5.15 20.16 -5.25
N ASN A 34 6.09 20.16 -4.29
CA ASN A 34 7.49 20.51 -4.53
C ASN A 34 8.28 19.31 -5.05
N GLU A 35 7.99 18.11 -4.55
CA GLU A 35 8.67 16.88 -4.94
C GLU A 35 7.93 16.12 -6.05
N ARG A 36 6.72 16.56 -6.44
CA ARG A 36 5.81 15.85 -7.34
C ARG A 36 5.52 14.42 -6.86
N ILE A 37 5.47 14.24 -5.55
CA ILE A 37 5.18 12.95 -4.92
C ILE A 37 3.75 12.97 -4.41
N TRP A 38 2.99 11.94 -4.76
CA TRP A 38 1.70 11.67 -4.12
C TRP A 38 1.90 10.80 -2.88
N GLN A 39 1.12 11.03 -1.82
CA GLN A 39 1.03 10.12 -0.69
C GLN A 39 -0.43 9.84 -0.29
N VAL A 40 -0.74 8.57 -0.09
CA VAL A 40 -1.99 8.09 0.49
C VAL A 40 -1.71 7.42 1.82
N ASN A 41 -2.56 7.67 2.82
CA ASN A 41 -2.67 6.86 4.02
C ASN A 41 -4.12 6.39 4.14
N ALA A 42 -4.34 5.10 4.31
CA ALA A 42 -5.66 4.50 4.41
C ALA A 42 -5.67 3.45 5.52
N SER A 43 -6.81 3.24 6.16
CA SER A 43 -6.99 2.15 7.11
C SER A 43 -8.44 1.75 7.28
N MET A 44 -8.66 0.49 7.68
CA MET A 44 -9.98 -0.11 7.90
C MET A 44 -9.85 -1.27 8.89
N ARG A 45 -10.90 -1.50 9.70
CA ARG A 45 -11.00 -2.72 10.52
C ARG A 45 -11.48 -3.89 9.68
N ILE A 46 -10.90 -5.07 9.89
CA ILE A 46 -11.23 -6.30 9.15
C ILE A 46 -11.15 -7.55 10.05
N GLN A 47 -11.80 -8.62 9.61
CA GLN A 47 -11.79 -9.94 10.26
C GLN A 47 -10.73 -10.92 9.69
N MET A 48 -9.76 -10.39 8.95
CA MET A 48 -8.68 -11.18 8.34
C MET A 48 -7.42 -11.11 9.19
N THR A 49 -6.78 -12.26 9.41
CA THR A 49 -5.50 -12.36 10.13
C THR A 49 -4.30 -11.97 9.24
N PRO A 50 -3.13 -11.60 9.83
CA PRO A 50 -1.87 -11.37 9.12
C PRO A 50 -1.45 -12.49 8.15
N VAL A 51 -1.68 -13.75 8.53
CA VAL A 51 -1.36 -14.92 7.69
C VAL A 51 -2.30 -15.02 6.50
N GLN A 52 -3.60 -14.83 6.70
CA GLN A 52 -4.58 -14.81 5.62
C GLN A 52 -4.31 -13.66 4.65
N PHE A 53 -3.93 -12.49 5.15
CA PHE A 53 -3.60 -11.35 4.30
C PHE A 53 -2.39 -11.61 3.42
N VAL A 54 -1.30 -12.16 3.95
CA VAL A 54 -0.15 -12.53 3.12
C VAL A 54 -0.51 -13.63 2.13
N THR A 55 -1.34 -14.60 2.52
CA THR A 55 -1.83 -15.64 1.61
C THR A 55 -2.64 -15.05 0.44
N LEU A 56 -3.46 -14.02 0.69
CA LEU A 56 -4.18 -13.29 -0.35
C LEU A 56 -3.20 -12.64 -1.34
N LEU A 57 -2.14 -12.01 -0.84
CA LEU A 57 -1.13 -11.38 -1.69
C LEU A 57 -0.32 -12.41 -2.49
N ASP A 58 0.01 -13.56 -1.89
CA ASP A 58 0.74 -14.66 -2.54
C ASP A 58 -0.05 -15.27 -3.70
N ARG A 59 -1.38 -15.25 -3.63
CA ARG A 59 -2.27 -15.67 -4.70
C ARG A 59 -2.47 -14.61 -5.79
N GLY A 60 -1.87 -13.43 -5.66
CA GLY A 60 -1.97 -12.35 -6.64
C GLY A 60 -1.74 -12.77 -8.11
N PRO A 61 -0.73 -13.60 -8.42
CA PRO A 61 -0.52 -14.11 -9.79
C PRO A 61 -1.63 -15.01 -10.32
N GLU A 62 -2.41 -15.65 -9.45
CA GLU A 62 -3.56 -16.49 -9.80
C GLU A 62 -4.85 -15.66 -9.88
N ASN A 63 -5.06 -14.78 -8.90
CA ASN A 63 -6.19 -13.87 -8.84
C ASN A 63 -5.80 -12.58 -8.08
N CYS A 64 -5.93 -11.43 -8.75
CA CYS A 64 -5.63 -10.13 -8.16
C CYS A 64 -6.85 -9.21 -8.00
N GLU A 65 -8.08 -9.74 -8.01
CA GLU A 65 -9.33 -8.99 -7.85
C GLU A 65 -9.42 -8.20 -6.53
N TRP A 66 -8.62 -8.58 -5.53
CA TRP A 66 -8.48 -7.82 -4.28
C TRP A 66 -7.95 -6.40 -4.52
N LEU A 67 -7.16 -6.19 -5.58
CA LEU A 67 -6.60 -4.91 -5.96
C LEU A 67 -7.47 -4.24 -7.04
N PHE A 68 -7.84 -2.98 -6.82
CA PHE A 68 -8.71 -2.26 -7.73
C PHE A 68 -8.16 -2.24 -9.17
N ASN A 69 -9.00 -2.70 -10.10
CA ASN A 69 -8.70 -2.85 -11.52
C ASN A 69 -7.38 -3.57 -11.83
N CYS A 70 -6.96 -4.50 -10.97
CA CYS A 70 -5.83 -5.33 -11.34
C CYS A 70 -6.18 -6.22 -12.53
N LYS A 71 -5.35 -6.14 -13.57
CA LYS A 71 -5.43 -6.99 -14.76
C LYS A 71 -4.66 -8.27 -14.54
N GLU A 72 -3.42 -8.15 -14.07
CA GLU A 72 -2.54 -9.28 -13.78
C GLU A 72 -1.41 -8.90 -12.83
N VAL A 73 -0.89 -9.92 -12.15
CA VAL A 73 0.36 -9.85 -11.38
C VAL A 73 1.33 -10.88 -11.94
N ILE A 74 2.54 -10.44 -12.29
CA ILE A 74 3.58 -11.28 -12.86
C ILE A 74 4.70 -11.44 -11.83
N LEU A 75 5.04 -12.68 -11.48
CA LEU A 75 6.23 -12.98 -10.70
C LEU A 75 7.47 -12.81 -11.58
N LEU A 76 8.37 -11.90 -11.21
CA LEU A 76 9.60 -11.65 -11.97
C LEU A 76 10.72 -12.60 -11.55
N ASN A 77 10.72 -13.00 -10.27
CA ASN A 77 11.61 -14.00 -9.71
C ASN A 77 10.79 -15.03 -8.91
N PRO A 78 11.31 -16.26 -8.72
CA PRO A 78 10.74 -17.19 -7.75
C PRO A 78 10.62 -16.53 -6.36
N PRO A 79 9.45 -16.60 -5.71
CA PRO A 79 9.28 -16.03 -4.38
C PRO A 79 10.18 -16.78 -3.38
N THR A 80 10.83 -16.05 -2.48
CA THR A 80 11.40 -16.63 -1.25
C THR A 80 10.37 -16.59 -0.14
N ASP A 81 10.66 -17.04 1.08
CA ASP A 81 9.64 -17.00 2.15
C ASP A 81 9.10 -15.58 2.43
N ASN A 82 9.95 -14.56 2.32
CA ASN A 82 9.62 -13.20 2.75
C ASN A 82 9.83 -12.10 1.71
N VAL A 83 10.29 -12.43 0.49
CA VAL A 83 10.49 -11.45 -0.58
C VAL A 83 9.65 -11.80 -1.80
N ARG A 84 9.03 -10.78 -2.40
CA ARG A 84 8.37 -10.87 -3.71
C ARG A 84 8.95 -9.83 -4.63
N VAL A 85 9.14 -10.19 -5.89
CA VAL A 85 9.56 -9.27 -6.95
C VAL A 85 8.55 -9.43 -8.08
N ILE A 86 7.70 -8.43 -8.26
CA ILE A 86 6.51 -8.53 -9.11
C ILE A 86 6.35 -7.34 -10.04
N ALA A 87 5.70 -7.58 -11.17
CA ALA A 87 5.06 -6.55 -11.96
C ALA A 87 3.54 -6.62 -11.77
N THR A 88 2.88 -5.49 -11.64
CA THR A 88 1.42 -5.42 -11.53
C THR A 88 0.87 -4.54 -12.63
N ARG A 89 -0.04 -5.08 -13.44
CA ARG A 89 -0.76 -4.32 -14.48
C ARG A 89 -2.15 -3.93 -13.99
N LEU A 90 -2.50 -2.68 -14.23
CA LEU A 90 -3.75 -2.07 -13.80
C LEU A 90 -4.51 -1.56 -15.02
N ASP A 91 -5.73 -2.05 -15.21
CA ASP A 91 -6.65 -1.53 -16.22
C ASP A 91 -7.19 -0.18 -15.74
N SER A 92 -7.11 0.85 -16.57
CA SER A 92 -7.49 2.18 -16.15
C SER A 92 -8.75 2.67 -16.88
N PRO A 93 -9.73 3.26 -16.17
CA PRO A 93 -10.91 3.80 -16.82
C PRO A 93 -10.50 5.05 -17.63
N TRP A 94 -11.15 5.29 -18.76
CA TRP A 94 -10.95 6.54 -19.52
C TRP A 94 -11.14 7.77 -18.59
N PRO A 95 -10.28 8.80 -18.68
CA PRO A 95 -9.24 9.04 -19.69
C PRO A 95 -7.84 8.52 -19.31
N PHE A 96 -7.71 7.68 -18.29
CA PHE A 96 -6.43 7.14 -17.87
C PHE A 96 -6.02 5.96 -18.77
N SER A 97 -4.79 5.96 -19.27
CA SER A 97 -4.17 4.78 -19.88
C SER A 97 -3.87 3.71 -18.84
N ASP A 98 -3.89 2.45 -19.25
CA ASP A 98 -3.45 1.31 -18.43
C ASP A 98 -2.06 1.57 -17.84
N ARG A 99 -1.83 1.04 -16.64
CA ARG A 99 -0.60 1.29 -15.91
C ARG A 99 0.11 0.02 -15.50
N ILE A 100 1.42 0.11 -15.35
CA ILE A 100 2.24 -0.97 -14.82
C ILE A 100 3.17 -0.44 -13.73
N MET A 101 3.35 -1.22 -12.67
CA MET A 101 4.33 -0.96 -11.63
C MET A 101 5.22 -2.18 -11.41
N TYR A 102 6.49 -1.93 -11.14
CA TYR A 102 7.51 -2.93 -10.84
C TYR A 102 7.98 -2.72 -9.40
N THR A 103 7.76 -3.72 -8.55
CA THR A 103 8.01 -3.57 -7.12
C THR A 103 8.69 -4.80 -6.53
N LYS A 104 9.47 -4.54 -5.49
CA LYS A 104 9.97 -5.54 -4.56
C LYS A 104 9.29 -5.32 -3.22
N SER A 105 8.71 -6.36 -2.65
CA SER A 105 8.18 -6.34 -1.30
C SER A 105 8.97 -7.23 -0.35
N THR A 106 9.04 -6.82 0.92
CA THR A 106 9.59 -7.64 2.02
C THR A 106 8.55 -7.73 3.13
N ILE A 107 8.31 -8.95 3.60
CA ILE A 107 7.30 -9.31 4.59
C ILE A 107 8.00 -9.59 5.93
N SER A 108 7.49 -9.01 7.01
CA SER A 108 7.99 -9.22 8.36
C SER A 108 6.83 -9.43 9.33
N TYR A 109 6.88 -10.52 10.09
CA TYR A 109 5.95 -10.77 11.20
C TYR A 109 6.59 -10.42 12.53
N ASN A 110 5.75 -10.13 13.54
CA ASN A 110 6.18 -10.25 14.92
C ASN A 110 6.19 -11.73 15.37
N SER A 111 6.72 -12.01 16.56
CA SER A 111 6.95 -13.37 17.05
C SER A 111 5.70 -14.24 17.17
N ASP A 112 4.55 -13.64 17.48
CA ASP A 112 3.26 -14.32 17.64
C ASP A 112 2.36 -14.23 16.39
N GLN A 113 2.86 -13.64 15.30
CA GLN A 113 2.15 -13.41 14.04
C GLN A 113 0.85 -12.59 14.16
N SER A 114 0.65 -11.87 15.27
CA SER A 114 -0.47 -10.93 15.43
C SER A 114 -0.27 -9.61 14.68
N HIS A 115 0.93 -9.39 14.14
CA HIS A 115 1.27 -8.26 13.30
C HIS A 115 2.09 -8.69 12.08
N VAL A 116 1.78 -8.09 10.92
CA VAL A 116 2.63 -8.13 9.73
C VAL A 116 2.88 -6.72 9.20
N LEU A 117 4.12 -6.48 8.79
CA LEU A 117 4.57 -5.33 8.03
C LEU A 117 5.07 -5.80 6.66
N ILE A 118 4.54 -5.21 5.60
CA ILE A 118 4.97 -5.45 4.23
C ILE A 118 5.49 -4.14 3.67
N THR A 119 6.80 -4.07 3.41
CA THR A 119 7.42 -2.88 2.83
C THR A 119 7.60 -3.09 1.33
N ILE A 120 7.10 -2.15 0.53
CA ILE A 120 7.15 -2.14 -0.92
C ILE A 120 8.14 -1.06 -1.37
N THR A 121 9.05 -1.44 -2.25
CA THR A 121 10.08 -0.58 -2.84
C THR A 121 10.05 -0.68 -4.36
N PRO A 122 10.39 0.39 -5.09
CA PRO A 122 10.45 0.35 -6.54
C PRO A 122 11.60 -0.52 -7.01
N ILE A 123 11.43 -1.18 -8.15
CA ILE A 123 12.56 -1.75 -8.89
C ILE A 123 13.21 -0.63 -9.70
N PRO A 124 14.55 -0.46 -9.65
CA PRO A 124 15.25 0.52 -10.47
C PRO A 124 14.96 0.33 -11.97
N ALA A 125 14.79 1.43 -12.71
CA ALA A 125 14.35 1.39 -14.10
C ALA A 125 15.34 0.64 -15.02
N ASP A 126 16.63 0.65 -14.69
CA ASP A 126 17.71 -0.06 -15.38
C ASP A 126 17.68 -1.58 -15.16
N GLU A 127 16.99 -2.06 -14.11
CA GLU A 127 16.76 -3.49 -13.88
C GLU A 127 15.52 -4.02 -14.61
N ILE A 128 14.68 -3.15 -15.17
CA ILE A 128 13.46 -3.52 -15.89
C ILE A 128 13.83 -3.93 -17.33
N LYS A 129 13.82 -5.24 -17.59
CA LYS A 129 14.23 -5.81 -18.89
C LYS A 129 13.34 -5.44 -20.08
N ALA A 130 12.07 -5.14 -19.85
CA ALA A 130 11.14 -4.70 -20.90
C ALA A 130 10.02 -3.85 -20.32
N LEU A 131 9.77 -2.67 -20.90
CA LEU A 131 8.56 -1.92 -20.67
C LEU A 131 7.50 -2.36 -21.69
N PRO A 132 6.29 -2.74 -21.26
CA PRO A 132 5.20 -2.97 -22.20
C PRO A 132 4.90 -1.66 -22.96
N ASN A 133 4.74 -1.76 -24.28
CA ASN A 133 4.45 -0.59 -25.12
C ASN A 133 3.00 -0.07 -24.96
N ASP A 134 2.16 -0.79 -24.22
CA ASP A 134 0.73 -0.57 -24.08
C ASP A 134 0.29 -0.08 -22.70
N ALA A 135 1.23 0.23 -21.80
CA ALA A 135 0.94 0.77 -20.47
C ALA A 135 1.93 1.87 -20.06
N VAL A 136 1.43 2.82 -19.27
CA VAL A 136 2.23 3.87 -18.65
C VAL A 136 2.85 3.35 -17.36
N MET A 137 4.17 3.44 -17.23
CA MET A 137 4.87 3.03 -16.02
C MET A 137 4.54 3.99 -14.86
N ILE A 138 4.17 3.44 -13.70
CA ILE A 138 4.15 4.18 -12.45
C ILE A 138 5.60 4.29 -11.96
N THR A 139 6.08 5.52 -11.82
CA THR A 139 7.47 5.80 -11.43
C THR A 139 7.62 5.87 -9.91
N ASN A 140 8.70 5.29 -9.40
CA ASN A 140 9.06 5.22 -7.98
C ASN A 140 7.92 4.79 -7.02
N PRO A 141 7.13 3.74 -7.35
CA PRO A 141 6.10 3.24 -6.44
C PRO A 141 6.74 2.68 -5.17
N SER A 142 6.29 3.15 -4.02
CA SER A 142 6.69 2.64 -2.71
C SER A 142 5.49 2.59 -1.78
N GLY A 143 5.55 1.75 -0.75
CA GLY A 143 4.47 1.69 0.21
C GLY A 143 4.71 0.76 1.37
N GLN A 144 3.78 0.77 2.31
CA GLN A 144 3.77 -0.06 3.49
C GLN A 144 2.35 -0.53 3.76
N TRP A 145 2.14 -1.84 3.76
CA TRP A 145 0.96 -2.45 4.36
C TRP A 145 1.28 -2.87 5.79
N GLN A 146 0.36 -2.62 6.70
CA GLN A 146 0.44 -3.14 8.05
C GLN A 146 -0.92 -3.72 8.44
N LEU A 147 -0.89 -4.89 9.07
CA LEU A 147 -2.07 -5.49 9.67
C LEU A 147 -1.70 -5.90 11.08
N SER A 148 -2.40 -5.34 12.07
CA SER A 148 -2.16 -5.60 13.49
C SER A 148 -3.46 -5.91 14.19
N LYS A 149 -3.44 -6.87 15.12
CA LYS A 149 -4.58 -7.14 15.99
C LYS A 149 -4.97 -5.89 16.77
N SER A 150 -6.27 -5.61 16.84
CA SER A 150 -6.87 -4.50 17.57
C SER A 150 -8.17 -4.98 18.23
N ASP A 151 -8.12 -5.22 19.54
CA ASP A 151 -9.22 -5.82 20.31
C ASP A 151 -9.69 -7.17 19.74
N GLU A 152 -10.92 -7.24 19.25
CA GLU A 152 -11.52 -8.44 18.64
C GLU A 152 -11.22 -8.56 17.13
N ASP A 153 -10.74 -7.49 16.50
CA ASP A 153 -10.55 -7.37 15.05
C ASP A 153 -9.07 -7.15 14.68
N TYR A 154 -8.80 -6.85 13.41
CA TYR A 154 -7.50 -6.38 12.93
C TYR A 154 -7.63 -5.02 12.24
N LEU A 155 -6.64 -4.16 12.44
CA LEU A 155 -6.52 -2.88 11.74
C LEU A 155 -5.60 -3.04 10.53
N LEU A 156 -6.18 -3.02 9.33
CA LEU A 156 -5.42 -2.94 8.08
C LEU A 156 -5.10 -1.48 7.79
N SER A 157 -3.85 -1.18 7.49
CA SER A 157 -3.42 0.14 7.06
C SER A 157 -2.46 0.08 5.87
N TYR A 158 -2.54 1.11 5.05
CA TYR A 158 -1.68 1.30 3.89
C TYR A 158 -1.13 2.72 3.89
N ARG A 159 0.18 2.84 3.65
CA ARG A 159 0.81 4.10 3.25
C ARG A 159 1.45 3.88 1.89
N GLY A 160 1.00 4.59 0.86
CA GLY A 160 1.53 4.48 -0.50
C GLY A 160 2.08 5.79 -1.01
N ARG A 161 3.14 5.74 -1.83
CA ARG A 161 3.72 6.88 -2.54
C ARG A 161 4.12 6.50 -3.96
N ALA A 162 4.01 7.46 -4.87
CA ALA A 162 4.49 7.35 -6.24
C ALA A 162 4.70 8.75 -6.83
N ASP A 163 5.50 8.84 -7.90
CA ASP A 163 5.66 10.08 -8.64
C ASP A 163 4.36 10.41 -9.39
N ILE A 164 4.05 11.70 -9.46
CA ILE A 164 2.89 12.22 -10.17
C ILE A 164 3.16 12.20 -11.67
N ASP A 165 2.20 11.66 -12.42
CA ASP A 165 2.15 11.80 -13.87
C ASP A 165 1.76 13.25 -14.24
N PRO A 166 2.68 14.07 -14.77
CA PRO A 166 2.43 15.49 -15.00
C PRO A 166 1.44 15.74 -16.13
N SER A 167 1.13 14.72 -16.94
CA SER A 167 0.14 14.83 -18.02
C SER A 167 -1.31 14.85 -17.49
N ILE A 168 -1.52 14.52 -16.20
CA ILE A 168 -2.83 14.36 -15.61
C ILE A 168 -3.14 15.50 -14.65
N PRO A 169 -4.30 16.16 -14.79
CA PRO A 169 -4.73 17.18 -13.84
C PRO A 169 -4.81 16.62 -12.41
N LYS A 170 -4.19 17.32 -11.45
CA LYS A 170 -4.10 16.89 -10.04
C LYS A 170 -5.45 16.52 -9.41
N PHE A 171 -6.51 17.28 -9.70
CA PHE A 171 -7.85 17.01 -9.16
C PHE A 171 -8.41 15.67 -9.64
N LEU A 172 -8.09 15.28 -10.88
CA LEU A 172 -8.57 14.04 -11.49
C LEU A 172 -7.78 12.86 -10.93
N LEU A 173 -6.46 13.01 -10.81
CA LEU A 173 -5.60 12.04 -10.14
C LEU A 173 -6.06 11.79 -8.70
N LYS A 174 -6.33 12.85 -7.93
CA LYS A 174 -6.83 12.75 -6.54
C LYS A 174 -8.07 11.86 -6.45
N ARG A 175 -9.08 12.13 -7.28
CA ARG A 175 -10.33 11.34 -7.30
C ARG A 175 -10.08 9.89 -7.65
N GLN A 176 -9.17 9.63 -8.59
CA GLN A 176 -8.84 8.27 -9.00
C GLN A 176 -8.10 7.49 -7.92
N VAL A 177 -7.14 8.11 -7.22
CA VAL A 177 -6.44 7.48 -6.10
C VAL A 177 -7.42 7.23 -4.95
N GLU A 178 -8.30 8.17 -4.66
CA GLU A 178 -9.36 8.01 -3.65
C GLU A 178 -10.26 6.83 -3.93
N LYS A 179 -10.82 6.77 -5.15
CA LYS A 179 -11.66 5.67 -5.60
C LYS A 179 -10.93 4.33 -5.56
N SER A 180 -9.73 4.26 -6.12
CA SER A 180 -8.98 3.01 -6.22
C SER A 180 -8.54 2.48 -4.85
N THR A 181 -8.15 3.37 -3.94
CA THR A 181 -7.78 2.99 -2.57
C THR A 181 -9.00 2.45 -1.83
N LYS A 182 -10.11 3.19 -1.84
CA LYS A 182 -11.35 2.77 -1.17
C LYS A 182 -11.83 1.42 -1.71
N ALA A 183 -11.89 1.26 -3.03
CA ALA A 183 -12.31 0.02 -3.65
C ALA A 183 -11.38 -1.17 -3.35
N THR A 184 -10.06 -0.96 -3.27
CA THR A 184 -9.10 -2.01 -2.88
C THR A 184 -9.38 -2.49 -1.45
N PHE A 185 -9.55 -1.57 -0.50
CA PHE A 185 -9.89 -1.92 0.87
C PHE A 185 -11.24 -2.67 0.93
N GLU A 186 -12.27 -2.17 0.24
CA GLU A 186 -13.58 -2.84 0.16
C GLU A 186 -13.50 -4.24 -0.46
N ASN A 187 -12.69 -4.44 -1.50
CA ASN A 187 -12.49 -5.75 -2.12
C ASN A 187 -11.80 -6.72 -1.16
N ILE A 188 -10.77 -6.28 -0.45
CA ILE A 188 -10.10 -7.09 0.58
C ILE A 188 -11.08 -7.53 1.66
N ARG A 189 -11.96 -6.63 2.14
CA ARG A 189 -12.97 -6.97 3.15
C ARG A 189 -13.96 -8.02 2.64
N LYS A 190 -14.48 -7.85 1.42
CA LYS A 190 -15.46 -8.78 0.81
C LYS A 190 -14.94 -10.20 0.61
N LEU A 191 -13.63 -10.40 0.47
CA LEU A 191 -13.03 -11.72 0.31
C LEU A 191 -12.97 -12.53 1.61
N HIS A 192 -13.29 -11.90 2.75
CA HIS A 192 -13.24 -12.48 4.09
C HIS A 192 -14.57 -12.38 4.87
N GLU A 193 -15.62 -11.86 4.24
CA GLU A 193 -17.02 -11.96 4.70
C GLU A 193 -17.67 -13.23 4.15
#